data_AF-A0A966VMC8-F1
#
_entry.id   AF-A0A966VMC8-F1
#
_cell.length_a   1.000
_cell.length_b   1.000
_cell.length_c   1.000
_cell.angle_alpha   90.00
_cell.angle_beta   90.00
_cell.angle_gamma   90.00
#
_symmetry.space_group_name_H-M   'P 1'
#
loop_
_entity.id
_entity.type
_entity.pdbx_description
1 polymer ?
#
loop_
_entity_poly.entity_id
_entity_poly.type
_entity_poly.pdbx_seq_one_letter_code
_entity_poly.pdbx_strand_id
1 'polypeptide(L)'
;MDEIQSLIQGFSIALSPFNLMLMVIGVLLGVIIGVLPGLGGANGVAILLPLTFTMPPTSAIILLSCIYWGALFGGAITSILFNIPGEPWSVATTFDGYPMARVGKAGQALAAAFTSSFVGAFVAVILITFLSPVVANFALQFGPPEFFSVYLLTFCAFVGMAKGSAMKTITAMMVGFALASVGLDTVTGQLRLTFGQTELLKGFDFLIAVIGLFGIGEILQTLEEGLAFKGAKAKLNLRTVLETWKELPRYWLTSVRSSIVGCFMGVVPGGATPASFMSYGLAKRMSPRGEHFGKGEMEGVVAPETAAHAAG
;
A
#
# COMPACT_ATOMS: atom_id res chain seq x y z
N MET A 1 -8.53 18.28 -22.86
CA MET A 1 -9.98 18.17 -22.56
C MET A 1 -10.39 16.72 -22.38
N ASP A 2 -9.75 15.81 -23.13
CA ASP A 2 -9.98 14.36 -23.04
C ASP A 2 -9.70 13.78 -21.66
N GLU A 3 -8.66 14.22 -20.95
CA GLU A 3 -8.36 13.72 -19.60
C GLU A 3 -9.44 14.04 -18.56
N ILE A 4 -10.06 15.22 -18.66
CA ILE A 4 -11.17 15.61 -17.80
C ILE A 4 -12.41 14.76 -18.13
N GLN A 5 -12.61 14.40 -19.40
CA GLN A 5 -13.69 13.51 -19.81
C GLN A 5 -13.47 12.08 -19.32
N SER A 6 -12.24 11.56 -19.44
CA SER A 6 -11.84 10.27 -18.84
C SER A 6 -12.08 10.24 -17.34
N LEU A 7 -11.79 11.35 -16.64
CA LEU A 7 -12.04 11.48 -15.21
C LEU A 7 -13.55 11.45 -14.88
N ILE A 8 -14.37 12.20 -15.63
CA ILE A 8 -15.83 12.21 -15.46
C ILE A 8 -16.42 10.81 -15.71
N GLN A 9 -15.93 10.10 -16.72
CA GLN A 9 -16.33 8.72 -17.00
C GLN A 9 -15.90 7.77 -15.88
N GLY A 10 -14.70 7.95 -15.33
CA GLY A 10 -14.24 7.19 -14.16
C GLY A 10 -15.16 7.38 -12.96
N PHE A 11 -15.55 8.61 -12.66
CA PHE A 11 -16.51 8.90 -11.58
C PHE A 11 -17.88 8.29 -11.82
N SER A 12 -18.39 8.27 -13.05
CA SER A 12 -19.70 7.66 -13.34
C SER A 12 -19.69 6.14 -13.10
N ILE A 13 -18.59 5.46 -13.40
CA ILE A 13 -18.41 4.02 -13.12
C ILE A 13 -18.24 3.80 -11.62
N ALA A 14 -17.40 4.60 -10.95
CA ALA A 14 -17.12 4.46 -9.53
C ALA A 14 -18.37 4.70 -8.65
N LEU A 15 -19.21 5.67 -9.02
CA LEU A 15 -20.45 6.01 -8.31
C LEU A 15 -21.61 5.07 -8.62
N SER A 16 -21.41 4.03 -9.43
CA SER A 16 -22.45 3.01 -9.61
C SER A 16 -22.78 2.32 -8.27
N PRO A 17 -24.06 2.00 -8.00
CA PRO A 17 -24.46 1.41 -6.71
C PRO A 17 -23.69 0.14 -6.34
N PHE A 18 -23.37 -0.69 -7.35
CA PHE A 18 -22.60 -1.91 -7.17
C PHE A 18 -21.15 -1.62 -6.74
N ASN A 19 -20.48 -0.67 -7.41
CA ASN A 19 -19.11 -0.29 -7.04
C ASN A 19 -19.04 0.44 -5.70
N LEU A 20 -20.04 1.27 -5.36
CA LEU A 20 -20.14 1.87 -4.03
C LEU A 20 -20.28 0.82 -2.91
N MET A 21 -21.10 -0.21 -3.14
CA MET A 21 -21.20 -1.34 -2.20
C MET A 21 -19.85 -2.05 -2.04
N LEU A 22 -19.15 -2.32 -3.14
CA LEU A 22 -17.81 -2.92 -3.10
C LEU A 22 -16.78 -2.03 -2.42
N MET A 23 -16.85 -0.70 -2.60
CA MET A 23 -15.99 0.25 -1.89
C MET A 23 -16.19 0.15 -0.38
N VAL A 24 -17.44 0.15 0.09
CA VAL A 24 -17.75 0.03 1.51
C VAL A 24 -17.25 -1.31 2.06
N ILE A 25 -17.55 -2.41 1.38
CA ILE A 25 -17.08 -3.75 1.79
C ILE A 25 -15.55 -3.80 1.80
N GLY A 26 -14.91 -3.29 0.75
CA GLY A 26 -13.46 -3.28 0.62
C GLY A 26 -12.78 -2.48 1.72
N VAL A 27 -13.27 -1.28 2.03
CA VAL A 27 -12.73 -0.46 3.13
C VAL A 27 -12.94 -1.14 4.47
N LEU A 28 -14.11 -1.72 4.74
CA LEU A 28 -14.37 -2.44 5.99
C LEU A 28 -13.46 -3.64 6.17
N LEU A 29 -13.35 -4.49 5.15
CA LEU A 29 -12.44 -5.64 5.16
C LEU A 29 -10.99 -5.20 5.30
N GLY A 30 -10.58 -4.16 4.56
CA GLY A 30 -9.26 -3.56 4.65
C GLY A 30 -8.94 -3.11 6.07
N VAL A 31 -9.83 -2.36 6.72
CA VAL A 31 -9.62 -1.89 8.10
C VAL A 31 -9.51 -3.07 9.08
N ILE A 32 -10.35 -4.10 8.93
CA ILE A 32 -10.27 -5.31 9.77
C ILE A 32 -8.90 -5.96 9.61
N ILE A 33 -8.45 -6.13 8.37
CA ILE A 33 -7.14 -6.71 8.02
C ILE A 33 -6.00 -5.86 8.59
N GLY A 34 -6.03 -4.54 8.42
CA GLY A 34 -4.96 -3.64 8.88
C GLY A 34 -4.85 -3.55 10.40
N VAL A 35 -5.93 -3.83 11.13
CA VAL A 35 -5.89 -3.87 12.60
C VAL A 35 -5.28 -5.17 13.13
N LEU A 36 -5.23 -6.23 12.32
CA LEU A 36 -4.56 -7.47 12.69
C LEU A 36 -3.04 -7.29 12.56
N PRO A 37 -2.27 -7.42 13.66
CA PRO A 37 -0.81 -7.38 13.60
C PRO A 37 -0.27 -8.43 12.63
N GLY A 38 0.74 -8.07 11.83
CA GLY A 38 1.45 -9.01 10.95
C GLY A 38 0.85 -9.19 9.56
N LEU A 39 -0.45 -8.92 9.37
CA LEU A 39 -1.15 -9.19 8.11
C LEU A 39 -0.95 -8.06 7.07
N GLY A 40 -0.94 -6.80 7.50
CA GLY A 40 -0.61 -5.63 6.65
C GLY A 40 -1.46 -5.47 5.37
N GLY A 41 -1.23 -4.38 4.64
CA GLY A 41 -1.97 -4.10 3.40
C GLY A 41 -1.70 -5.07 2.25
N ALA A 42 -0.44 -5.49 2.06
CA ALA A 42 -0.05 -6.35 0.95
C ALA A 42 -0.61 -7.77 1.06
N ASN A 43 -0.56 -8.39 2.25
CA ASN A 43 -1.10 -9.75 2.41
C ASN A 43 -2.63 -9.72 2.35
N GLY A 44 -3.28 -8.67 2.87
CA GLY A 44 -4.72 -8.47 2.74
C GLY A 44 -5.22 -8.48 1.29
N VAL A 45 -4.51 -7.75 0.42
CA VAL A 45 -4.77 -7.78 -1.03
C VAL A 45 -4.50 -9.16 -1.61
N ALA A 46 -3.39 -9.82 -1.23
CA ALA A 46 -3.04 -11.15 -1.76
C ALA A 46 -4.07 -12.24 -1.40
N ILE A 47 -4.62 -12.19 -0.18
CA ILE A 47 -5.63 -13.14 0.31
C ILE A 47 -6.98 -12.95 -0.40
N LEU A 48 -7.33 -11.71 -0.74
CA LEU A 48 -8.62 -11.37 -1.36
C LEU A 48 -8.55 -11.31 -2.89
N LEU A 49 -7.35 -11.27 -3.50
CA LEU A 49 -7.13 -11.30 -4.95
C LEU A 49 -7.90 -12.45 -5.64
N PRO A 50 -7.91 -13.70 -5.12
CA PRO A 50 -8.68 -14.80 -5.70
C PRO A 50 -10.17 -14.50 -5.92
N LEU A 51 -10.80 -13.75 -5.02
CA LEU A 51 -12.22 -13.42 -5.10
C LEU A 51 -12.54 -12.45 -6.24
N THR A 52 -11.53 -11.78 -6.78
CA THR A 52 -11.71 -10.74 -7.80
C THR A 52 -11.63 -11.24 -9.23
N PHE A 53 -11.14 -12.46 -9.47
CA PHE A 53 -11.03 -13.01 -10.83
C PHE A 53 -12.37 -13.31 -11.48
N THR A 54 -13.43 -13.49 -10.70
CA THR A 54 -14.80 -13.66 -11.22
C THR A 54 -15.52 -12.32 -11.43
N MET A 55 -14.89 -11.20 -11.05
CA MET A 55 -15.47 -9.87 -11.12
C MET A 55 -15.02 -9.12 -12.38
N PRO A 56 -15.80 -8.12 -12.84
CA PRO A 56 -15.33 -7.18 -13.85
C PRO A 56 -14.02 -6.49 -13.40
N PRO A 57 -13.04 -6.28 -14.29
CA PRO A 57 -11.73 -5.72 -13.93
C PRO A 57 -11.81 -4.39 -13.18
N THR A 58 -12.76 -3.53 -13.56
CA THR A 58 -12.98 -2.23 -12.89
C THR A 58 -13.42 -2.41 -11.44
N SER A 59 -14.41 -3.27 -11.20
CA SER A 59 -14.89 -3.60 -9.85
C SER A 59 -13.83 -4.30 -9.00
N ALA A 60 -13.04 -5.19 -9.59
CA ALA A 60 -11.90 -5.85 -8.96
C ALA A 60 -10.85 -4.83 -8.47
N ILE A 61 -10.44 -3.90 -9.34
CA ILE A 61 -9.47 -2.85 -9.01
C ILE A 61 -10.02 -1.95 -7.89
N ILE A 62 -11.29 -1.56 -7.95
CA ILE A 62 -11.92 -0.74 -6.90
C ILE A 62 -11.89 -1.47 -5.56
N LEU A 63 -12.31 -2.74 -5.53
CA LEU A 63 -12.35 -3.54 -4.30
C LEU A 63 -10.94 -3.71 -3.69
N LEU A 64 -9.96 -4.12 -4.48
CA LEU A 64 -8.58 -4.33 -4.01
C LEU A 64 -7.92 -3.02 -3.56
N SER A 65 -8.18 -1.91 -4.26
CA SER A 65 -7.71 -0.59 -3.85
C SER A 65 -8.31 -0.19 -2.50
N CYS A 66 -9.61 -0.40 -2.32
CA CYS A 66 -10.28 -0.11 -1.05
C CYS A 66 -9.79 -0.98 0.11
N ILE A 67 -9.51 -2.27 -0.15
CA ILE A 67 -8.89 -3.17 0.84
C ILE A 67 -7.50 -2.65 1.20
N TYR A 68 -6.68 -2.32 0.20
CA TYR A 68 -5.32 -1.83 0.41
C TYR A 68 -5.32 -0.55 1.26
N TRP A 69 -6.04 0.49 0.84
CA TRP A 69 -6.12 1.74 1.59
C TRP A 69 -6.76 1.55 2.97
N GLY A 70 -7.81 0.74 3.08
CA GLY A 70 -8.42 0.40 4.36
C GLY A 70 -7.43 -0.26 5.32
N ALA A 71 -6.58 -1.15 4.82
CA ALA A 71 -5.55 -1.82 5.60
C ALA A 71 -4.43 -0.86 6.02
N LEU A 72 -4.00 0.05 5.15
CA LEU A 72 -3.03 1.10 5.51
C LEU A 72 -3.54 1.97 6.66
N PHE A 73 -4.81 2.38 6.60
CA PHE A 73 -5.43 3.12 7.69
C PHE A 73 -5.57 2.29 8.97
N GLY A 74 -5.90 0.99 8.85
CA GLY A 74 -5.88 0.05 9.98
C GLY A 74 -4.48 -0.06 10.63
N GLY A 75 -3.43 -0.10 9.81
CA GLY A 75 -2.03 -0.14 10.23
C GLY A 75 -1.60 1.12 11.00
N ALA A 76 -2.14 2.29 10.64
CA ALA A 76 -1.92 3.51 11.42
C ALA A 76 -2.55 3.43 12.83
N ILE A 77 -3.70 2.76 12.98
CA ILE A 77 -4.35 2.55 14.29
C ILE A 77 -3.47 1.68 15.20
N THR A 78 -2.98 0.56 14.68
CA THR A 78 -2.12 -0.37 15.44
C THR A 78 -0.77 0.27 15.79
N SER A 79 -0.20 1.03 14.87
CA SER A 79 1.03 1.81 15.07
C SER A 79 0.88 2.83 16.20
N ILE A 80 -0.20 3.63 16.20
CA ILE A 80 -0.39 4.73 17.15
C ILE A 80 -0.86 4.22 18.52
N LEU A 81 -1.72 3.22 18.60
CA LEU A 81 -2.30 2.78 19.88
C LEU A 81 -1.53 1.66 20.57
N PHE A 82 -0.86 0.80 19.79
CA PHE A 82 -0.22 -0.41 20.28
C PHE A 82 1.30 -0.41 20.08
N ASN A 83 1.87 0.56 19.36
CA ASN A 83 3.28 0.57 18.96
C ASN A 83 3.70 -0.68 18.18
N ILE A 84 2.76 -1.26 17.43
CA ILE A 84 2.98 -2.43 16.58
C ILE A 84 2.73 -1.97 15.14
N PRO A 85 3.78 -1.56 14.41
CA PRO A 85 3.63 -1.11 13.04
C PRO A 85 3.29 -2.28 12.12
N GLY A 86 2.17 -2.20 11.40
CA GLY A 86 1.79 -3.17 10.37
C GLY A 86 2.68 -3.07 9.13
N GLU A 87 3.11 -1.85 8.81
CA GLU A 87 3.93 -1.56 7.63
C GLU A 87 5.27 -0.93 8.00
N PRO A 88 6.34 -1.21 7.23
CA PRO A 88 7.67 -0.65 7.46
C PRO A 88 7.74 0.89 7.53
N TRP A 89 6.90 1.59 6.76
CA TRP A 89 6.88 3.05 6.73
C TRP A 89 6.15 3.66 7.92
N SER A 90 5.24 2.91 8.56
CA SER A 90 4.49 3.35 9.75
C SER A 90 5.36 3.38 11.01
N VAL A 91 6.57 2.81 10.97
CA VAL A 91 7.56 2.86 12.07
C VAL A 91 7.91 4.30 12.43
N ALA A 92 8.08 5.19 11.44
CA ALA A 92 8.39 6.59 11.75
C ALA A 92 7.21 7.28 12.45
N THR A 93 5.97 6.91 12.10
CA THR A 93 4.76 7.41 12.76
C THR A 93 4.67 6.98 14.23
N THR A 94 5.20 5.81 14.60
CA THR A 94 5.15 5.36 16.00
C THR A 94 6.00 6.22 16.93
N PHE A 95 7.06 6.87 16.42
CA PHE A 95 7.96 7.68 17.22
C PHE A 95 7.25 8.81 17.97
N ASP A 96 6.26 9.46 17.35
CA ASP A 96 5.44 10.51 17.99
C ASP A 96 3.98 10.09 18.20
N GLY A 97 3.43 9.24 17.34
CA GLY A 97 2.06 8.75 17.44
C GLY A 97 1.79 8.00 18.74
N TYR A 98 2.67 7.07 19.10
CA TYR A 98 2.49 6.25 20.31
C TYR A 98 2.68 7.04 21.62
N PRO A 99 3.69 7.92 21.77
CA PRO A 99 3.75 8.84 22.89
C PRO A 99 2.52 9.74 23.03
N MET A 100 1.97 10.27 21.92
CA MET A 100 0.71 11.03 21.96
C MET A 100 -0.45 10.19 22.49
N ALA A 101 -0.56 8.93 22.06
CA ALA A 101 -1.59 8.03 22.57
C ALA A 101 -1.45 7.76 24.08
N ARG A 102 -0.22 7.57 24.58
CA ARG A 102 0.07 7.34 26.01
C ARG A 102 -0.33 8.52 26.90
N VAL A 103 -0.24 9.75 26.42
CA VAL A 103 -0.66 10.96 27.17
C VAL A 103 -2.14 11.32 26.98
N GLY A 104 -2.95 10.39 26.46
CA GLY A 104 -4.39 10.58 26.27
C GLY A 104 -4.77 11.38 25.01
N LYS A 105 -3.81 11.71 24.14
CA LYS A 105 -4.03 12.43 22.87
C LYS A 105 -4.18 11.48 21.68
N ALA A 106 -4.57 10.23 21.92
CA ALA A 106 -4.77 9.22 20.88
C ALA A 106 -5.70 9.69 19.74
N GLY A 107 -6.81 10.35 20.08
CA GLY A 107 -7.74 10.87 19.08
C GLY A 107 -7.14 11.96 18.18
N GLN A 108 -6.26 12.81 18.74
CA GLN A 108 -5.56 13.84 17.97
C GLN A 108 -4.52 13.21 17.04
N ALA A 109 -3.76 12.22 17.54
CA ALA A 109 -2.77 11.50 16.74
C ALA A 109 -3.43 10.76 15.56
N LEU A 110 -4.54 10.05 15.80
CA LEU A 110 -5.29 9.35 14.75
C LEU A 110 -5.89 10.31 13.73
N ALA A 111 -6.52 11.40 14.19
CA ALA A 111 -7.09 12.40 13.28
C ALA A 111 -6.02 13.09 12.42
N ALA A 112 -4.86 13.41 13.02
CA ALA A 112 -3.72 13.95 12.30
C ALA A 112 -3.18 12.96 11.27
N ALA A 113 -2.94 11.70 11.67
CA ALA A 113 -2.50 10.64 10.78
C ALA A 113 -3.44 10.47 9.59
N PHE A 114 -4.72 10.15 9.81
CA PHE A 114 -5.67 9.95 8.72
C PHE A 114 -5.80 11.14 7.77
N THR A 115 -5.81 12.37 8.31
CA THR A 115 -5.91 13.56 7.46
C THR A 115 -4.62 13.76 6.65
N SER A 116 -3.46 13.55 7.25
CA SER A 116 -2.16 13.68 6.59
C SER A 116 -1.92 12.59 5.52
N SER A 117 -2.35 11.36 5.78
CA SER A 117 -2.38 10.24 4.84
C SER A 117 -3.33 10.55 3.66
N PHE A 118 -4.52 11.11 3.93
CA PHE A 118 -5.44 11.55 2.88
C PHE A 118 -4.82 12.64 1.98
N VAL A 119 -4.16 13.64 2.57
CA VAL A 119 -3.46 14.68 1.80
C VAL A 119 -2.35 14.07 0.93
N GLY A 120 -1.55 13.15 1.49
CA GLY A 120 -0.50 12.45 0.74
C GLY A 120 -1.07 11.64 -0.44
N ALA A 121 -2.07 10.80 -0.16
CA ALA A 121 -2.74 9.98 -1.17
C ALA A 121 -3.42 10.84 -2.24
N PHE A 122 -4.04 11.96 -1.86
CA PHE A 122 -4.65 12.88 -2.81
C PHE A 122 -3.63 13.48 -3.77
N VAL A 123 -2.45 13.87 -3.26
CA VAL A 123 -1.35 14.36 -4.10
C VAL A 123 -0.83 13.25 -5.03
N ALA A 124 -0.66 12.02 -4.54
CA ALA A 124 -0.27 10.88 -5.37
C ALA A 124 -1.29 10.59 -6.47
N VAL A 125 -2.59 10.59 -6.16
CA VAL A 125 -3.67 10.37 -7.13
C VAL A 125 -3.68 11.46 -8.20
N ILE A 126 -3.52 12.73 -7.83
CA ILE A 126 -3.39 13.83 -8.79
C ILE A 126 -2.19 13.59 -9.70
N LEU A 127 -1.02 13.33 -9.11
CA LEU A 127 0.22 13.12 -9.87
C LEU A 127 0.07 11.94 -10.85
N ILE A 128 -0.45 10.81 -10.39
CA ILE A 128 -0.66 9.62 -11.23
C ILE A 128 -1.71 9.89 -12.31
N THR A 129 -2.81 10.59 -12.00
CA THR A 129 -3.87 10.86 -12.97
C THR A 129 -3.37 11.70 -14.15
N PHE A 130 -2.49 12.68 -13.91
CA PHE A 130 -1.91 13.51 -14.97
C PHE A 130 -0.67 12.90 -15.63
N LEU A 131 0.11 12.09 -14.89
CA LEU A 131 1.33 11.46 -15.42
C LEU A 131 1.04 10.15 -16.16
N SER A 132 0.02 9.40 -15.74
CA SER A 132 -0.35 8.10 -16.31
C SER A 132 -0.59 8.13 -17.82
N PRO A 133 -1.34 9.10 -18.40
CA PRO A 133 -1.52 9.18 -19.85
C PRO A 133 -0.20 9.40 -20.61
N VAL A 134 0.70 10.22 -20.06
CA VAL A 134 2.02 10.47 -20.66
C VAL A 134 2.84 9.19 -20.68
N VAL A 135 2.84 8.46 -19.56
CA VAL A 135 3.52 7.17 -19.43
C VAL A 135 2.89 6.10 -20.33
N ALA A 136 1.56 6.06 -20.43
CA ALA A 136 0.83 5.11 -21.27
C ALA A 136 1.12 5.32 -22.76
N ASN A 137 1.12 6.58 -23.23
CA ASN A 137 1.47 6.91 -24.61
C ASN A 137 2.92 6.54 -24.96
N PHE A 138 3.83 6.66 -23.99
CA PHE A 138 5.21 6.19 -24.15
C PHE A 138 5.29 4.66 -24.17
N ALA A 139 4.57 3.98 -23.28
CA ALA A 139 4.53 2.52 -23.19
C ALA A 139 3.93 1.86 -24.44
N LEU A 140 2.98 2.51 -25.13
CA LEU A 140 2.41 2.01 -26.39
C LEU A 140 3.44 1.96 -27.54
N GLN A 141 4.56 2.66 -27.42
CA GLN A 141 5.64 2.63 -28.42
C GLN A 141 6.63 1.48 -28.18
N PHE A 142 6.46 0.71 -27.10
CA PHE A 142 7.40 -0.34 -26.73
C PHE A 142 7.30 -1.54 -27.67
N GLY A 143 8.45 -1.99 -28.16
CA GLY A 143 8.60 -3.24 -28.85
C GLY A 143 9.05 -4.38 -27.91
N PRO A 144 9.30 -5.57 -28.47
CA PRO A 144 9.78 -6.71 -27.70
C PRO A 144 11.04 -6.44 -26.84
N PRO A 145 12.07 -5.70 -27.31
CA PRO A 145 13.25 -5.38 -26.49
C PRO A 145 12.92 -4.49 -25.28
N GLU A 146 12.02 -3.53 -25.45
CA GLU A 146 11.60 -2.63 -24.38
C GLU A 146 10.79 -3.40 -23.33
N PHE A 147 9.86 -4.27 -23.74
CA PHE A 147 9.15 -5.16 -22.82
C PHE A 147 10.10 -6.05 -22.03
N PHE A 148 11.09 -6.66 -22.69
CA PHE A 148 12.12 -7.45 -22.01
C PHE A 148 12.87 -6.62 -20.97
N SER A 149 13.29 -5.40 -21.34
CA SER A 149 14.04 -4.50 -20.46
C SER A 149 13.22 -4.07 -19.25
N VAL A 150 11.93 -3.78 -19.43
CA VAL A 150 11.00 -3.42 -18.34
C VAL A 150 10.79 -4.59 -17.39
N TYR A 151 10.56 -5.80 -17.92
CA TYR A 151 10.42 -6.99 -17.08
C TYR A 151 11.72 -7.29 -16.32
N LEU A 152 12.87 -7.24 -17.00
CA LEU A 152 14.17 -7.44 -16.37
C LEU A 152 14.42 -6.40 -15.25
N LEU A 153 14.14 -5.12 -15.51
CA LEU A 153 14.27 -4.06 -14.52
C LEU A 153 13.34 -4.30 -13.33
N THR A 154 12.10 -4.71 -13.58
CA THR A 154 11.12 -5.05 -12.53
C THR A 154 11.66 -6.17 -11.63
N PHE A 155 12.23 -7.21 -12.23
CA PHE A 155 12.84 -8.31 -11.50
C PHE A 155 14.09 -7.89 -10.72
N CYS A 156 14.97 -7.08 -11.32
CA CYS A 156 16.12 -6.51 -10.62
C CYS A 156 15.70 -5.63 -9.44
N ALA A 157 14.69 -4.78 -9.63
CA ALA A 157 14.13 -3.95 -8.57
C ALA A 157 13.54 -4.80 -7.44
N PHE A 158 12.82 -5.89 -7.77
CA PHE A 158 12.26 -6.80 -6.78
C PHE A 158 13.35 -7.47 -5.92
N VAL A 159 14.45 -7.91 -6.55
CA VAL A 159 15.61 -8.46 -5.84
C VAL A 159 16.29 -7.40 -4.98
N GLY A 160 16.42 -6.17 -5.46
CA GLY A 160 17.05 -5.07 -4.73
C GLY A 160 16.21 -4.52 -3.58
N MET A 161 14.88 -4.58 -3.68
CA MET A 161 13.94 -4.04 -2.68
C MET A 161 13.47 -5.07 -1.65
N ALA A 162 13.62 -6.37 -1.93
CA ALA A 162 13.25 -7.41 -0.99
C ALA A 162 14.09 -7.30 0.30
N LYS A 163 13.42 -7.18 1.46
CA LYS A 163 14.06 -7.08 2.78
C LYS A 163 14.85 -8.33 3.22
N GLY A 164 14.85 -9.39 2.40
CA GLY A 164 15.48 -10.68 2.69
C GLY A 164 16.77 -10.93 1.93
N SER A 165 17.29 -12.16 2.03
CA SER A 165 18.43 -12.58 1.22
C SER A 165 18.06 -12.53 -0.27
N ALA A 166 18.83 -11.78 -1.05
CA ALA A 166 18.68 -11.70 -2.50
C ALA A 166 18.65 -13.08 -3.17
N MET A 167 19.44 -14.04 -2.65
CA MET A 167 19.45 -15.42 -3.14
C MET A 167 18.11 -16.14 -2.92
N LYS A 168 17.40 -15.88 -1.81
CA LYS A 168 16.06 -16.44 -1.58
C LYS A 168 15.07 -15.88 -2.58
N THR A 169 15.11 -14.57 -2.82
CA THR A 169 14.24 -13.89 -3.80
C THR A 169 14.49 -14.43 -5.21
N ILE A 170 15.75 -14.51 -5.65
CA ILE A 170 16.11 -15.05 -6.96
C ILE A 170 15.68 -16.51 -7.08
N THR A 171 15.91 -17.34 -6.05
CA THR A 171 15.49 -18.76 -6.08
C THR A 171 13.97 -18.88 -6.22
N ALA A 172 13.20 -18.12 -5.44
CA ALA A 172 11.73 -18.13 -5.54
C ALA A 172 11.24 -17.67 -6.92
N MET A 173 11.89 -16.66 -7.51
CA MET A 173 11.58 -16.20 -8.87
C MET A 173 11.87 -17.26 -9.93
N MET A 174 13.01 -17.95 -9.83
CA MET A 174 13.36 -19.04 -10.74
C MET A 174 12.40 -20.22 -10.64
N VAL A 175 11.91 -20.54 -9.42
CA VAL A 175 10.84 -21.53 -9.24
C VAL A 175 9.55 -21.06 -9.92
N GLY A 176 9.16 -19.79 -9.74
CA GLY A 176 8.01 -19.20 -10.43
C GLY A 176 8.12 -19.28 -11.95
N PHE A 177 9.28 -18.95 -12.52
CA PHE A 177 9.53 -19.08 -13.96
C PHE A 177 9.45 -20.52 -14.46
N ALA A 178 10.01 -21.47 -13.69
CA ALA A 178 9.93 -22.88 -14.04
C ALA A 178 8.46 -23.34 -14.10
N LEU A 179 7.64 -22.97 -13.10
CA LEU A 179 6.22 -23.30 -13.07
C LEU A 179 5.44 -22.61 -14.21
N ALA A 180 5.72 -21.34 -14.50
CA ALA A 180 5.07 -20.58 -15.56
C ALA A 180 5.44 -21.08 -16.98
N SER A 181 6.59 -21.75 -17.12
CA SER A 181 7.04 -22.32 -18.40
C SER A 181 6.37 -23.66 -18.75
N VAL A 182 5.60 -24.25 -17.84
CA VAL A 182 4.87 -25.51 -18.07
C VAL A 182 3.58 -25.25 -18.84
N GLY A 183 3.40 -25.98 -19.94
CA GLY A 183 2.17 -25.95 -20.75
C GLY A 183 2.41 -25.48 -22.17
N LEU A 184 1.36 -24.93 -22.79
CA LEU A 184 1.40 -24.40 -24.14
C LEU A 184 2.00 -22.98 -24.15
N ASP A 185 3.06 -22.77 -24.91
CA ASP A 185 3.60 -21.42 -25.15
C ASP A 185 2.64 -20.61 -26.02
N THR A 186 2.15 -19.48 -25.51
CA THR A 186 1.21 -18.59 -26.20
C THR A 186 1.82 -17.88 -27.41
N VAL A 187 3.15 -17.77 -27.47
CA VAL A 187 3.86 -17.10 -28.58
C VAL A 187 4.17 -18.09 -29.70
N THR A 188 4.73 -19.25 -29.37
CA THR A 188 5.21 -20.22 -30.37
C THR A 188 4.25 -21.39 -30.62
N GLY A 189 3.26 -21.60 -29.76
CA GLY A 189 2.34 -22.74 -29.83
C GLY A 189 2.97 -24.08 -29.48
N GLN A 190 4.21 -24.11 -28.98
CA GLN A 190 4.89 -25.35 -28.61
C GLN A 190 4.57 -25.78 -27.17
N LEU A 191 4.54 -27.09 -26.94
CA LEU A 191 4.38 -27.67 -25.62
C LEU A 191 5.72 -27.68 -24.89
N ARG A 192 5.75 -27.14 -23.68
CA ARG A 192 6.94 -27.07 -22.82
C ARG A 192 6.66 -27.79 -21.51
N LEU A 193 7.57 -28.68 -21.11
CA LEU A 193 7.57 -29.36 -19.81
C LEU A 193 6.26 -30.09 -19.46
N THR A 194 5.52 -30.60 -20.45
CA THR A 194 4.26 -31.31 -20.24
C THR A 194 4.45 -32.80 -19.93
N PHE A 195 5.65 -33.35 -20.14
CA PHE A 195 6.05 -34.73 -19.82
C PHE A 195 5.04 -35.83 -20.25
N GLY A 196 4.26 -35.58 -21.30
CA GLY A 196 3.23 -36.51 -21.79
C GLY A 196 1.92 -36.53 -20.99
N GLN A 197 1.77 -35.69 -19.96
CA GLN A 197 0.52 -35.54 -19.21
C GLN A 197 -0.39 -34.47 -19.82
N THR A 198 -1.66 -34.82 -20.00
CA THR A 198 -2.69 -33.94 -20.58
C THR A 198 -3.07 -32.78 -19.66
N GLU A 199 -2.98 -32.97 -18.35
CA GLU A 199 -3.28 -31.99 -17.32
C GLU A 199 -2.29 -30.82 -17.37
N LEU A 200 -1.01 -31.13 -17.66
CA LEU A 200 0.05 -30.13 -17.77
C LEU A 200 -0.04 -29.28 -19.04
N LEU A 201 -0.88 -29.64 -20.01
CA LEU A 201 -1.12 -28.81 -21.20
C LEU A 201 -1.67 -27.42 -20.84
N LYS A 202 -2.48 -27.36 -19.77
CA LYS A 202 -3.04 -26.10 -19.24
C LYS A 202 -2.05 -25.31 -18.37
N GLY A 203 -0.90 -25.91 -18.04
CA GLY A 203 0.04 -25.36 -17.08
C GLY A 203 -0.51 -25.38 -15.64
N PHE A 204 0.19 -24.70 -14.74
CA PHE A 204 -0.30 -24.49 -13.37
C PHE A 204 -1.31 -23.36 -13.34
N ASP A 205 -2.48 -23.63 -12.75
CA ASP A 205 -3.48 -22.59 -12.53
C ASP A 205 -2.98 -21.59 -11.49
N PHE A 206 -2.77 -20.34 -11.93
CA PHE A 206 -2.32 -19.25 -11.08
C PHE A 206 -3.24 -19.01 -9.89
N LEU A 207 -4.57 -19.15 -10.06
CA LEU A 207 -5.55 -18.97 -9.00
C LEU A 207 -5.35 -20.00 -7.88
N ILE A 208 -5.18 -21.27 -8.24
CA ILE A 208 -4.98 -22.36 -7.29
C ILE A 208 -3.67 -22.14 -6.52
N ALA A 209 -2.59 -21.76 -7.22
CA ALA A 209 -1.29 -21.50 -6.61
C ALA A 209 -1.35 -20.34 -5.60
N VAL A 210 -2.01 -19.23 -5.94
CA VAL A 210 -2.17 -18.06 -5.07
C VAL A 210 -3.01 -18.41 -3.83
N ILE A 211 -4.13 -19.14 -3.99
CA ILE A 211 -4.96 -19.58 -2.86
C ILE A 211 -4.16 -20.48 -1.91
N GLY A 212 -3.40 -21.42 -2.46
CA GLY A 212 -2.57 -22.34 -1.67
C GLY A 212 -1.44 -21.63 -0.91
N LEU A 213 -0.70 -20.74 -1.58
CA LEU A 213 0.47 -20.07 -1.00
C LEU A 213 0.07 -18.98 0.00
N PHE A 214 -0.81 -18.06 -0.39
CA PHE A 214 -1.18 -16.92 0.46
C PHE A 214 -2.31 -17.27 1.43
N GLY A 215 -3.34 -18.00 0.98
CA GLY A 215 -4.48 -18.34 1.82
C GLY A 215 -4.12 -19.27 2.98
N ILE A 216 -3.46 -20.40 2.69
CA ILE A 216 -3.10 -21.37 3.73
C ILE A 216 -1.94 -20.85 4.59
N GLY A 217 -0.94 -20.22 3.97
CA GLY A 217 0.22 -19.68 4.67
C GLY A 217 -0.17 -18.68 5.75
N GLU A 218 -1.05 -17.73 5.42
CA GLU A 218 -1.50 -16.72 6.39
C GLU A 218 -2.31 -17.34 7.54
N ILE A 219 -3.18 -18.32 7.26
CA ILE A 219 -3.98 -19.00 8.30
C ILE A 219 -3.05 -19.68 9.32
N LEU A 220 -2.02 -20.38 8.83
CA LEU A 220 -1.06 -21.07 9.69
C LEU A 220 -0.22 -20.07 10.51
N GLN A 221 0.25 -18.98 9.90
CA GLN A 221 1.01 -17.95 10.59
C GLN A 221 0.17 -17.24 11.67
N THR A 222 -1.08 -16.90 11.35
CA THR A 222 -2.01 -16.27 12.29
C THR A 222 -2.28 -17.17 13.51
N LEU A 223 -2.35 -18.48 13.31
CA LEU A 223 -2.50 -19.46 14.39
C LEU A 223 -1.24 -19.53 15.29
N GLU A 224 -0.05 -19.34 14.72
CA GLU A 224 1.23 -19.40 15.44
C GLU A 224 1.49 -18.13 16.27
N GLU A 225 1.26 -16.94 15.70
CA GLU A 225 1.65 -15.68 16.34
C GLU A 225 0.77 -15.29 17.54
N GLY A 226 -0.50 -15.73 17.56
CA GLY A 226 -1.45 -15.44 18.64
C GLY A 226 -1.84 -13.95 18.73
N LEU A 227 -3.14 -13.67 18.91
CA LEU A 227 -3.65 -12.30 18.93
C LEU A 227 -3.46 -11.64 20.31
N ALA A 228 -2.28 -11.08 20.57
CA ALA A 228 -2.00 -10.35 21.82
C ALA A 228 -2.28 -8.84 21.70
N PHE A 229 -3.54 -8.43 21.84
CA PHE A 229 -3.90 -7.01 21.92
C PHE A 229 -3.70 -6.44 23.33
N LYS A 230 -2.56 -5.79 23.59
CA LYS A 230 -2.34 -4.95 24.78
C LYS A 230 -2.04 -3.51 24.37
N GLY A 231 -3.04 -2.63 24.38
CA GLY A 231 -2.85 -1.24 23.96
C GLY A 231 -3.69 -0.23 24.72
N ALA A 232 -3.43 1.05 24.42
CA ALA A 232 -4.09 2.17 25.05
C ALA A 232 -5.56 2.25 24.62
N LYS A 233 -6.48 2.46 25.57
CA LYS A 233 -7.89 2.71 25.26
C LYS A 233 -8.03 4.09 24.63
N ALA A 234 -8.39 4.14 23.34
CA ALA A 234 -8.76 5.40 22.68
C ALA A 234 -10.27 5.63 22.81
N LYS A 235 -10.67 6.80 23.30
CA LYS A 235 -12.03 7.33 23.09
C LYS A 235 -11.94 8.41 22.01
N LEU A 236 -12.45 8.12 20.81
CA LEU A 236 -12.59 9.10 19.74
C LEU A 236 -13.80 9.97 20.05
N ASN A 237 -13.56 11.22 20.47
CA ASN A 237 -14.60 12.23 20.59
C ASN A 237 -14.62 13.08 19.32
N LEU A 238 -15.79 13.29 18.73
CA LEU A 238 -15.99 14.16 17.56
C LEU A 238 -15.40 15.57 17.75
N ARG A 239 -15.46 16.08 18.99
CA ARG A 239 -14.88 17.38 19.36
C ARG A 239 -13.35 17.40 19.19
N THR A 240 -12.66 16.32 19.54
CA THR A 240 -11.20 16.20 19.40
C THR A 240 -10.78 16.17 17.93
N VAL A 241 -11.57 15.52 17.07
CA VAL A 241 -11.33 15.52 15.62
C VAL A 241 -11.47 16.94 15.05
N LEU A 242 -12.56 17.63 15.39
CA LEU A 242 -12.81 19.02 14.96
C LEU A 242 -11.73 19.99 15.44
N GLU A 243 -11.25 19.85 16.68
CA GLU A 243 -10.14 20.65 17.21
C GLU A 243 -8.83 20.35 16.47
N THR A 244 -8.54 19.08 16.16
CA THR A 244 -7.36 18.68 15.38
C THR A 244 -7.41 19.26 13.96
N TRP A 245 -8.58 19.24 13.31
CA TRP A 245 -8.77 19.86 11.98
C TRP A 245 -8.56 21.37 11.96
N LYS A 246 -8.75 22.06 13.09
CA LYS A 246 -8.40 23.49 13.20
C LYS A 246 -6.90 23.72 13.33
N GLU A 247 -6.17 22.77 13.90
CA GLU A 247 -4.71 22.85 14.09
C GLU A 247 -3.92 22.38 12.86
N LEU A 248 -4.44 21.40 12.12
CA LEU A 248 -3.80 20.80 10.93
C LEU A 248 -3.34 21.81 9.86
N PRO A 249 -4.10 22.87 9.52
CA PRO A 249 -3.66 23.89 8.57
C PRO A 249 -2.36 24.59 8.97
N ARG A 250 -1.98 24.60 10.25
CA ARG A 250 -0.69 25.15 10.69
C ARG A 250 0.50 24.39 10.12
N TYR A 251 0.33 23.09 9.83
CA TYR A 251 1.37 22.20 9.32
C TYR A 251 1.34 22.06 7.79
N TRP A 252 0.62 22.93 7.08
CA TRP A 252 0.49 22.86 5.61
C TRP A 252 1.84 22.81 4.90
N LEU A 253 2.83 23.56 5.40
CA LEU A 253 4.18 23.61 4.82
C LEU A 253 4.91 22.27 5.01
N THR A 254 4.70 21.61 6.14
CA THR A 254 5.22 20.27 6.40
C THR A 254 4.56 19.28 5.45
N SER A 255 3.23 19.28 5.33
CA SER A 255 2.51 18.42 4.38
C SER A 255 3.00 18.59 2.94
N VAL A 256 3.15 19.83 2.45
CA VAL A 256 3.65 20.08 1.08
C VAL A 256 5.07 19.54 0.88
N ARG A 257 5.99 19.80 1.82
CA ARG A 257 7.37 19.28 1.75
C ARG A 257 7.39 17.75 1.79
N SER A 258 6.62 17.16 2.69
CA SER A 258 6.48 15.72 2.83
C SER A 258 5.88 15.08 1.59
N SER A 259 4.89 15.71 0.95
CA SER A 259 4.35 15.25 -0.33
C SER A 259 5.40 15.27 -1.44
N ILE A 260 6.22 16.33 -1.53
CA ILE A 260 7.30 16.39 -2.53
C ILE A 260 8.33 15.28 -2.28
N VAL A 261 8.74 15.05 -1.03
CA VAL A 261 9.65 13.96 -0.67
C VAL A 261 9.03 12.61 -1.00
N GLY A 262 7.75 12.42 -0.68
CA GLY A 262 6.98 11.22 -1.02
C GLY A 262 6.97 10.96 -2.51
N CYS A 263 6.50 11.91 -3.31
CA CYS A 263 6.46 11.77 -4.76
C CYS A 263 7.84 11.51 -5.37
N PHE A 264 8.88 12.21 -4.89
CA PHE A 264 10.25 11.97 -5.35
C PHE A 264 10.74 10.55 -5.02
N MET A 265 10.49 10.08 -3.79
CA MET A 265 10.84 8.73 -3.34
C MET A 265 9.93 7.63 -3.89
N GLY A 266 8.77 7.97 -4.45
CA GLY A 266 7.92 7.06 -5.20
C GLY A 266 8.41 6.87 -6.64
N VAL A 267 8.84 7.96 -7.29
CA VAL A 267 9.38 7.93 -8.65
C VAL A 267 10.79 7.32 -8.68
N VAL A 268 11.65 7.71 -7.74
CA VAL A 268 12.93 7.04 -7.49
C VAL A 268 12.60 5.72 -6.77
N PRO A 269 13.21 4.57 -7.10
CA PRO A 269 12.91 3.28 -6.44
C PRO A 269 13.40 3.19 -4.98
N GLY A 270 13.05 4.18 -4.15
CA GLY A 270 13.20 4.19 -2.70
C GLY A 270 11.95 3.67 -1.99
N GLY A 271 10.76 3.98 -2.50
CA GLY A 271 9.48 3.54 -1.95
C GLY A 271 9.04 4.31 -0.70
N ALA A 272 7.89 3.90 -0.13
CA ALA A 272 7.26 4.60 0.99
C ALA A 272 8.07 4.60 2.29
N THR A 273 8.95 3.60 2.51
CA THR A 273 9.71 3.48 3.76
C THR A 273 10.80 4.54 3.88
N PRO A 274 11.75 4.68 2.93
CA PRO A 274 12.70 5.79 2.93
C PRO A 274 12.00 7.16 2.87
N ALA A 275 10.89 7.28 2.14
CA ALA A 275 10.09 8.52 2.10
C ALA A 275 9.64 8.96 3.50
N SER A 276 9.06 8.02 4.26
CA SER A 276 8.59 8.25 5.63
C SER A 276 9.72 8.69 6.57
N PHE A 277 10.84 7.96 6.58
CA PHE A 277 12.00 8.30 7.43
C PHE A 277 12.67 9.62 7.03
N MET A 278 12.83 9.88 5.72
CA MET A 278 13.43 11.11 5.23
C MET A 278 12.57 12.33 5.57
N SER A 279 11.25 12.20 5.40
CA SER A 279 10.28 13.24 5.73
C SER A 279 10.28 13.55 7.23
N TYR A 280 10.30 12.52 8.09
CA TYR A 280 10.43 12.69 9.54
C TYR A 280 11.73 13.42 9.92
N GLY A 281 12.86 13.01 9.33
CA GLY A 281 14.15 13.66 9.58
C GLY A 281 14.20 15.12 9.11
N LEU A 282 13.58 15.43 7.97
CA LEU A 282 13.48 16.78 7.43
C LEU A 282 12.59 17.66 8.32
N ALA A 283 11.42 17.15 8.74
CA ALA A 283 10.51 17.83 9.64
C ALA A 283 11.20 18.16 10.97
N LYS A 284 11.92 17.19 11.57
CA LYS A 284 12.69 17.41 12.80
C LYS A 284 13.73 18.52 12.67
N ARG A 285 14.43 18.61 11.53
CA ARG A 285 15.47 19.63 11.28
C ARG A 285 14.89 21.01 11.00
N MET A 286 13.75 21.08 10.32
CA MET A 286 13.16 22.35 9.87
C MET A 286 12.15 22.93 10.87
N SER A 287 11.66 22.11 11.81
CA SER A 287 10.70 22.55 12.82
C SER A 287 11.37 23.38 13.91
N PRO A 288 10.79 24.53 14.30
CA PRO A 288 11.20 25.26 15.50
C PRO A 288 11.07 24.42 16.79
N ARG A 289 10.29 23.33 16.75
CA ARG A 289 10.06 22.40 17.87
C ARG A 289 10.79 21.06 17.70
N GLY A 290 11.88 21.03 16.94
CA GLY A 290 12.66 19.80 16.67
C GLY A 290 13.06 18.98 17.92
N GLU A 291 13.19 19.61 19.09
CA GLU A 291 13.50 18.93 20.37
C GLU A 291 12.35 18.10 20.97
N HIS A 292 11.12 18.31 20.50
CA HIS A 292 9.91 17.61 20.98
C HIS A 292 9.58 16.36 20.16
N PHE A 293 10.25 16.15 19.01
CA PHE A 293 10.11 14.94 18.20
C PHE A 293 10.55 13.70 18.99
N GLY A 294 9.78 12.62 18.92
CA GLY A 294 9.91 11.41 19.73
C GLY A 294 9.23 11.50 21.11
N LYS A 295 8.65 12.65 21.48
CA LYS A 295 7.90 12.85 22.74
C LYS A 295 6.40 13.05 22.52
N GLY A 296 5.94 13.02 21.27
CA GLY A 296 4.54 13.18 20.91
C GLY A 296 4.23 14.52 20.26
N GLU A 297 5.07 14.97 19.32
CA GLU A 297 4.80 16.15 18.50
C GLU A 297 3.95 15.77 17.27
N MET A 298 2.89 16.55 16.98
CA MET A 298 1.98 16.26 15.87
C MET A 298 2.66 16.30 14.50
N GLU A 299 3.66 17.18 14.33
CA GLU A 299 4.45 17.27 13.11
C GLU A 299 5.22 15.96 12.80
N GLY A 300 5.61 15.22 13.86
CA GLY A 300 6.24 13.91 13.76
C GLY A 300 5.32 12.78 13.32
N VAL A 301 3.99 13.02 13.25
CA VAL A 301 3.01 12.10 12.64
C VAL A 301 2.61 12.58 11.25
N VAL A 302 2.37 13.87 11.07
CA VAL A 302 1.93 14.44 9.77
C VAL A 302 2.98 14.23 8.68
N ALA A 303 4.26 14.46 9.00
CA ALA A 303 5.35 14.35 8.03
C ALA A 303 5.54 12.93 7.46
N PRO A 304 5.73 11.87 8.28
CA PRO A 304 5.92 10.51 7.76
C PRO A 304 4.67 9.99 7.04
N GLU A 305 3.47 10.24 7.57
CA GLU A 305 2.22 9.78 6.96
C GLU A 305 1.96 10.40 5.59
N THR A 306 2.11 11.73 5.46
CA THR A 306 1.95 12.41 4.17
C THR A 306 2.98 11.93 3.15
N ALA A 307 4.24 11.71 3.55
CA ALA A 307 5.28 11.25 2.62
C ALA A 307 5.10 9.79 2.19
N ALA A 308 4.74 8.91 3.13
CA ALA A 308 4.48 7.50 2.82
C ALA A 308 3.34 7.36 1.80
N HIS A 309 2.23 8.06 2.01
CA HIS A 309 1.04 7.99 1.15
C HIS A 309 1.20 8.80 -0.15
N ALA A 310 2.12 9.76 -0.21
CA ALA A 310 2.46 10.48 -1.43
C ALA A 310 3.45 9.71 -2.34
N ALA A 311 4.11 8.67 -1.82
CA ALA A 311 5.06 7.85 -2.56
C ALA A 311 4.40 6.77 -3.44
N GLY A 312 3.09 6.55 -3.29
CA GLY A 312 2.33 5.55 -4.04
C GLY A 312 1.40 4.78 -3.12
#